data_AF-A0A5B7TXI9-F1
#
_entry.id   AF-A0A5B7TXI9-F1
#
_cell.length_a   1.000
_cell.length_b   1.000
_cell.length_c   1.000
_cell.angle_alpha   90.00
_cell.angle_beta   90.00
_cell.angle_gamma   90.00
#
_symmetry.space_group_name_H-M   'P 1'
#
loop_
_entity.id
_entity.type
_entity.pdbx_description
1 polymer ?
#
loop_
_entity_poly.entity_id
_entity_poly.type
_entity_poly.pdbx_seq_one_letter_code
_entity_poly.pdbx_strand_id
1 'polypeptide(L)' 'MDKKKENKGSLISSIGGLFTIIGMTLLTLKSSAIFYLSFTILGVVLAAYGVFVMLKAGQIGGNNKK' A
#
# COMPACT_ATOMS: atom_id res chain seq x y z
N MET A 1 25.27 -4.27 -16.10
CA MET A 1 24.19 -5.13 -15.58
C MET A 1 23.39 -4.32 -14.55
N ASP A 2 22.44 -3.52 -15.03
CA ASP A 2 21.66 -2.57 -14.21
C ASP A 2 20.49 -3.29 -13.50
N LYS A 3 20.80 -4.02 -12.42
CA LYS A 3 19.82 -4.74 -11.58
C LYS A 3 19.14 -3.85 -10.52
N LYS A 4 19.07 -2.52 -10.69
CA LYS A 4 18.68 -1.59 -9.61
C LYS A 4 17.23 -1.09 -9.69
N LYS A 5 16.46 -1.43 -10.73
CA LYS A 5 15.17 -0.78 -11.02
C LYS A 5 13.91 -1.63 -10.78
N GLU A 6 14.03 -2.94 -10.54
CA GLU A 6 12.86 -3.85 -10.50
C GLU A 6 12.26 -4.06 -9.10
N ASN A 7 12.96 -3.72 -8.01
CA ASN A 7 12.49 -4.11 -6.67
C ASN A 7 11.46 -3.17 -6.01
N LYS A 8 11.18 -1.99 -6.57
CA LYS A 8 10.27 -1.03 -5.92
C LYS A 8 8.83 -1.52 -5.90
N GLY A 9 8.37 -2.17 -6.98
CA GLY A 9 7.04 -2.77 -7.03
C GLY A 9 6.90 -3.98 -6.10
N SER A 10 7.94 -4.81 -6.02
CA SER A 10 7.97 -5.98 -5.14
C SER A 10 7.89 -5.60 -3.65
N LEU A 11 8.60 -4.55 -3.23
CA LEU A 11 8.54 -4.05 -1.85
C LEU A 11 7.14 -3.52 -1.48
N ILE A 12 6.50 -2.78 -2.39
CA ILE A 12 5.14 -2.24 -2.17
C ILE A 12 4.13 -3.40 -2.08
N SER A 13 4.24 -4.38 -2.98
CA SER A 13 3.39 -5.57 -2.97
C SER A 13 3.56 -6.39 -1.68
N SER A 14 4.79 -6.53 -1.20
CA SER A 14 5.10 -7.26 0.02
C SER A 14 4.55 -6.55 1.27
N ILE A 15 4.64 -5.22 1.33
CA ILE A 15 4.05 -4.41 2.40
C ILE A 15 2.52 -4.57 2.46
N GLY A 16 1.86 -4.55 1.30
CA GLY A 16 0.40 -4.69 1.21
C GLY A 16 -0.08 -6.08 1.65
N GLY A 17 0.67 -7.13 1.28
CA GLY A 17 0.40 -8.50 1.72
C GLY A 17 0.51 -8.67 3.23
N LEU A 18 1.59 -8.17 3.83
CA LEU A 18 1.78 -8.21 5.29
C LEU A 18 0.67 -7.46 6.04
N PHE A 19 0.26 -6.30 5.55
CA PHE A 19 -0.83 -5.52 6.15
C PHE A 19 -2.17 -6.29 6.12
N THR A 20 -2.43 -7.03 5.04
CA THR A 20 -3.64 -7.86 4.90
C THR A 20 -3.66 -9.00 5.91
N ILE A 21 -2.55 -9.71 6.08
CA ILE A 21 -2.44 -10.83 7.04
C ILE A 21 -2.64 -10.32 8.48
N ILE A 22 -2.02 -9.19 8.82
CA ILE A 22 -2.14 -8.57 10.15
C ILE A 22 -3.59 -8.12 10.38
N GLY A 23 -4.20 -7.42 9.42
CA GLY A 23 -5.59 -6.97 9.54
C GLY A 23 -6.57 -8.14 9.72
N MET A 24 -6.36 -9.25 9.00
CA MET A 24 -7.21 -10.44 9.08
C MET A 24 -7.02 -11.18 10.41
N THR A 25 -5.79 -11.24 10.95
CA THR A 25 -5.49 -11.81 12.27
C THR A 25 -6.10 -10.98 13.41
N LEU A 26 -6.09 -9.65 13.27
CA LEU A 26 -6.75 -8.76 14.24
C LEU A 26 -8.27 -8.80 14.16
N LEU A 27 -8.85 -9.10 12.99
CA LEU A 27 -10.29 -9.30 12.84
C LEU A 27 -10.76 -10.61 13.51
N THR A 28 -9.93 -11.66 13.51
CA THR A 28 -10.27 -12.96 14.10
C THR A 28 -10.06 -13.02 15.61
N LEU A 29 -9.12 -12.26 16.16
CA LEU A 29 -9.06 -12.00 17.59
C LEU A 29 -10.29 -11.17 17.97
N LYS A 30 -10.98 -11.50 19.06
CA LYS A 30 -12.15 -10.77 19.57
C LYS A 30 -11.75 -9.34 19.91
N SER A 31 -11.77 -8.49 18.90
CA SER A 31 -11.05 -7.22 18.87
C SER A 31 -11.99 -6.10 19.25
N SER A 32 -11.62 -5.35 20.27
CA SER A 32 -12.33 -4.14 20.68
C SER A 32 -12.49 -3.21 19.48
N ALA A 33 -13.68 -2.61 19.33
CA ALA A 33 -14.05 -1.74 18.20
C ALA A 33 -13.02 -0.65 17.85
N ILE A 34 -12.22 -0.23 18.83
CA ILE A 34 -11.12 0.74 18.73
C ILE A 34 -9.97 0.25 17.81
N PHE A 35 -9.63 -1.04 17.84
CA PHE A 35 -8.61 -1.61 16.95
C PHE A 35 -9.09 -1.64 15.50
N TYR A 36 -10.37 -1.95 15.30
CA TYR A 36 -10.99 -1.96 13.97
C TYR A 36 -11.00 -0.57 13.33
N LEU A 37 -11.34 0.45 14.12
CA LEU A 37 -11.31 1.85 13.68
C LEU A 37 -9.89 2.28 13.28
N SER A 38 -8.90 1.93 14.09
CA SER A 38 -7.48 2.22 13.81
C SER A 38 -6.99 1.54 12.52
N PHE A 39 -7.33 0.27 12.31
CA PHE A 39 -6.99 -0.47 11.08
C PHE A 39 -7.68 0.09 9.84
N THR A 40 -8.94 0.52 9.97
CA THR A 40 -9.69 1.13 8.88
C THR A 40 -9.04 2.44 8.46
N ILE A 41 -8.65 3.31 9.42
CA ILE A 41 -7.96 4.57 9.13
C ILE A 41 -6.62 4.30 8.44
N LEU A 42 -5.81 3.37 8.96
CA LEU A 42 -4.52 2.99 8.35
C LEU A 42 -4.71 2.43 6.93
N GLY A 43 -5.71 1.57 6.72
CA GLY A 43 -6.02 1.02 5.41
C GLY A 43 -6.43 2.08 4.39
N VAL A 44 -7.28 3.04 4.79
CA VAL A 44 -7.69 4.17 3.94
C VAL A 44 -6.50 5.06 3.60
N VAL A 45 -5.64 5.38 4.57
CA VAL A 45 -4.42 6.19 4.33
C VAL A 45 -3.46 5.46 3.39
N LEU A 46 -3.28 4.15 3.56
CA LEU A 46 -2.40 3.35 2.70
C LEU A 46 -2.94 3.22 1.27
N ALA A 47 -4.25 3.03 1.11
CA ALA A 47 -4.92 3.01 -0.19
C ALA A 47 -4.82 4.36 -0.90
N ALA A 48 -5.08 5.47 -0.18
CA ALA A 48 -4.93 6.81 -0.70
C ALA A 48 -3.48 7.11 -1.11
N TYR A 49 -2.49 6.67 -0.32
CA TYR A 49 -1.07 6.77 -0.65
C TYR A 49 -0.73 5.97 -1.91
N GLY A 50 -1.24 4.73 -2.03
CA GLY A 50 -1.08 3.91 -3.22
C GLY A 50 -1.62 4.59 -4.48
N VAL A 51 -2.84 5.13 -4.42
CA VAL A 51 -3.46 5.89 -5.53
C VAL A 51 -2.64 7.15 -5.85
N PHE A 52 -2.20 7.89 -4.83
CA PHE A 52 -1.38 9.09 -5.01
C PHE A 52 -0.04 8.78 -5.69
N VAL A 53 0.64 7.71 -5.28
CA VAL A 53 1.89 7.25 -5.90
C VAL A 53 1.64 6.82 -7.35
N MET A 54 0.53 6.12 -7.62
CA MET A 54 0.16 5.65 -8.96
C MET A 54 -0.19 6.82 -9.90
N LEU A 55 -0.91 7.83 -9.40
CA LEU A 55 -1.19 9.08 -10.13
C LEU A 55 0.09 9.86 -10.41
N LYS A 56 0.98 10.01 -9.42
CA LYS A 56 2.26 10.69 -9.59
C LYS A 56 3.17 9.95 -10.57
N ALA A 57 3.19 8.62 -10.54
CA ALA A 57 3.93 7.80 -11.50
C ALA A 57 3.36 7.93 -12.93
N GLY A 58 2.03 7.99 -13.08
CA GLY A 58 1.36 8.25 -14.36
C GLY A 58 1.66 9.65 -14.91
N GLN A 59 1.71 10.67 -14.06
CA GLN A 59 2.08 12.03 -14.46
C GLN A 59 3.57 12.16 -14.83
N ILE A 60 4.47 11.49 -14.10
CA ILE A 60 5.92 11.49 -14.39
C ILE A 60 6.22 10.69 -15.68
N GLY A 61 5.46 9.64 -15.97
CA GLY A 61 5.56 8.86 -17.22
C GLY A 61 4.92 9.54 -18.44
N GLY A 62 3.95 10.44 -18.22
CA GLY A 62 3.25 11.17 -19.28
C GLY A 62 3.99 12.43 -19.78
N ASN A 63 4.87 13.03 -18.97
CA ASN A 63 5.56 14.29 -19.32
C ASN A 63 6.87 14.12 -20.11
N ASN A 64 7.19 12.91 -20.57
CA ASN A 64 8.28 12.63 -21.53
C ASN A 64 7.74 12.08 -22.87
N LYS A 65 6.49 12.41 -23.19
CA LYS A 65 5.85 12.09 -24.48
C LYS A 65 5.09 13.31 -25.03
N LYS A 66 5.77 14.45 -25.13
CA LYS A 66 5.50 15.46 -26.15
C LYS A 66 6.78 16.14 -26.54
#